data_AF-A0AAW0QCF3-F1
#
_entry.id   AF-A0AAW0QCF3-F1
#
_cell.length_a   1.000
_cell.length_b   1.000
_cell.length_c   1.000
_cell.angle_alpha   90.00
_cell.angle_beta   90.00
_cell.angle_gamma   90.00
#
_symmetry.space_group_name_H-M   'P 1'
#
loop_
_entity.id
_entity.type
_entity.pdbx_description
1 polymer ?
#
loop_
_entity_poly.entity_id
_entity_poly.type
_entity_poly.pdbx_seq_one_letter_code
_entity_poly.pdbx_strand_id
1 'polypeptide(L)'
;MAKYLAQIVVMGVQVIGRAFARALQQEFAASQAAARARSTAGQHSAAASSITGMSLQEAQQILNITTLTPEEIQKNYEHLFKVNDKSVGGSFYLQSKVGCLFCIFSILL
;
A
#
# COMPACT_ATOMS: atom_id res chain seq x y z
N MET A 1 -6.59 51.55 18.90
CA MET A 1 -6.63 50.15 19.39
C MET A 1 -6.81 49.12 18.27
N ALA A 2 -7.85 49.20 17.43
CA ALA A 2 -8.12 48.19 16.39
C ALA A 2 -7.01 47.99 15.33
N LYS A 3 -6.25 49.03 14.98
CA LYS A 3 -5.13 48.96 14.01
C LYS A 3 -4.00 48.00 14.45
N TYR A 4 -3.70 47.93 15.74
CA TYR A 4 -2.63 47.07 16.25
C TYR A 4 -3.03 45.60 16.26
N LEU A 5 -4.28 45.30 16.61
CA LEU A 5 -4.83 43.95 16.53
C LEU A 5 -4.85 43.44 15.09
N ALA A 6 -5.27 44.28 14.14
CA ALA A 6 -5.27 43.93 12.72
C ALA A 6 -3.85 43.61 12.20
N GLN A 7 -2.83 44.39 12.61
CA GLN A 7 -1.44 44.13 12.21
C GLN A 7 -0.90 42.81 12.78
N ILE A 8 -1.18 42.50 14.04
CA ILE A 8 -0.73 41.24 14.67
C ILE A 8 -1.35 40.03 13.95
N VAL A 9 -2.64 40.10 13.62
CA VAL A 9 -3.34 39.02 12.91
C VAL A 9 -2.77 38.82 11.51
N VAL A 10 -2.55 39.90 10.76
CA VAL A 10 -1.98 39.82 9.39
C VAL A 10 -0.58 39.22 9.40
N MET A 11 0.28 39.65 10.32
CA MET A 11 1.64 39.12 10.44
C MET A 11 1.63 37.63 10.83
N GLY A 12 0.73 37.22 11.74
CA GLY A 12 0.59 35.82 12.14
C GLY A 12 0.14 34.90 10.99
N VAL A 13 -0.85 35.33 10.21
CA VAL A 13 -1.37 34.55 9.07
C VAL A 13 -0.31 34.38 7.98
N GLN A 14 0.52 35.40 7.72
CA GLN A 14 1.58 35.31 6.72
C GLN A 14 2.66 34.28 7.08
N VAL A 15 3.04 34.19 8.36
CA VAL A 15 4.05 33.24 8.83
C VAL A 15 3.52 31.82 8.78
N ILE A 16 2.31 31.58 9.30
CA ILE A 16 1.67 30.26 9.32
C ILE A 16 1.36 29.79 7.89
N GLY A 17 0.80 30.68 7.05
CA GLY A 17 0.47 30.36 5.67
C GLY A 17 1.68 29.98 4.82
N ARG A 18 2.82 30.67 5.00
CA ARG A 18 4.07 30.32 4.31
C ARG A 18 4.64 28.98 4.79
N ALA A 19 4.61 28.71 6.09
CA ALA A 19 5.07 27.42 6.62
C ALA A 19 4.19 26.26 6.12
N PHE A 20 2.88 26.44 6.12
CA PHE A 20 1.93 25.44 5.60
C PHE A 20 2.10 25.21 4.09
N ALA A 21 2.24 26.27 3.30
CA ALA A 21 2.51 26.15 1.86
C ALA A 21 3.84 25.42 1.58
N ARG A 22 4.89 25.67 2.38
CA ARG A 22 6.17 24.96 2.28
C ARG A 22 6.04 23.48 2.65
N ALA A 23 5.31 23.16 3.71
CA ALA A 23 5.07 21.77 4.13
C ALA A 23 4.29 20.99 3.06
N LEU A 24 3.22 21.58 2.52
CA LEU A 24 2.49 20.98 1.40
C LEU A 24 3.37 20.81 0.17
N GLN A 25 4.14 21.83 -0.20
CA GLN A 25 5.04 21.74 -1.35
C GLN A 25 6.11 20.65 -1.16
N GLN A 26 6.64 20.47 0.06
CA GLN A 26 7.59 19.41 0.40
C GLN A 26 6.96 18.02 0.28
N GLU A 27 5.75 17.82 0.81
CA GLU A 27 5.04 16.55 0.63
C GLU A 27 4.73 16.28 -0.84
N PHE A 28 4.22 17.27 -1.58
CA PHE A 28 3.92 17.11 -3.00
C PHE A 28 5.17 16.81 -3.83
N ALA A 29 6.29 17.48 -3.56
CA ALA A 29 7.55 17.23 -4.27
C ALA A 29 8.15 15.86 -3.92
N ALA A 30 8.15 15.48 -2.63
CA ALA A 30 8.61 14.17 -2.18
C ALA A 30 7.73 13.04 -2.73
N SER A 31 6.41 13.24 -2.71
CA SER A 31 5.43 12.28 -3.21
C SER A 31 5.49 12.16 -4.74
N GLN A 32 5.71 13.27 -5.46
CA GLN A 32 5.92 13.25 -6.92
C GLN A 32 7.26 12.60 -7.29
N ALA A 33 8.33 12.83 -6.54
CA ALA A 33 9.61 12.17 -6.74
C ALA A 33 9.50 10.65 -6.46
N ALA A 34 8.79 10.26 -5.40
CA ALA A 34 8.52 8.85 -5.10
C ALA A 34 7.60 8.20 -6.15
N ALA A 35 6.58 8.91 -6.64
CA ALA A 35 5.71 8.44 -7.72
C ALA A 35 6.47 8.28 -9.04
N ARG A 36 7.38 9.21 -9.37
CA ARG A 36 8.26 9.10 -10.54
C ARG A 36 9.24 7.94 -10.41
N ALA A 37 9.87 7.75 -9.24
CA ALA A 37 10.71 6.58 -8.97
C ALA A 37 9.93 5.25 -9.07
N ARG A 38 8.66 5.24 -8.63
CA ARG A 38 7.74 4.11 -8.81
C ARG A 38 7.34 3.87 -10.27
N SER A 39 7.28 4.92 -11.10
CA SER A 39 6.93 4.79 -12.52
C SER A 39 8.03 4.14 -13.37
N THR A 40 9.30 4.21 -12.93
CA THR A 40 10.47 3.62 -13.61
C THR A 40 10.74 2.17 -13.20
N ALA A 41 10.28 1.74 -12.01
CA ALA A 41 10.47 0.39 -11.50
C ALA A 41 9.18 -0.44 -11.61
N GLY A 42 9.00 -1.17 -12.72
CA GLY A 42 8.10 -2.33 -12.84
C GLY A 42 6.71 -2.19 -12.20
N GLN A 43 5.81 -1.49 -12.88
CA GLN A 43 4.53 -0.99 -12.35
C GLN A 43 3.56 -2.05 -11.81
N HIS A 44 3.68 -3.33 -12.20
CA HIS A 44 2.78 -4.37 -11.72
C HIS A 44 3.30 -5.08 -10.47
N SER A 45 4.58 -5.48 -10.45
CA SER A 45 5.16 -6.19 -9.30
C SER A 45 5.39 -5.28 -8.10
N ALA A 46 5.78 -4.01 -8.32
CA ALA A 46 6.05 -3.07 -7.23
C ALA A 46 4.77 -2.51 -6.58
N ALA A 47 3.68 -2.34 -7.36
CA ALA A 47 2.38 -1.91 -6.83
C ALA A 47 1.77 -2.99 -5.91
N ALA A 48 1.76 -4.25 -6.35
CA ALA A 48 1.26 -5.35 -5.52
C ALA A 48 2.13 -5.57 -4.26
N SER A 49 3.46 -5.43 -4.40
CA SER A 49 4.41 -5.54 -3.28
C SER A 49 4.30 -4.40 -2.25
N SER A 50 3.97 -3.19 -2.69
CA SER A 50 3.84 -2.03 -1.80
C SER A 50 2.47 -1.96 -1.10
N ILE A 51 1.42 -2.52 -1.72
CA ILE A 51 0.08 -2.59 -1.12
C ILE A 51 0.00 -3.67 -0.04
N THR A 52 0.70 -4.79 -0.21
CA THR A 52 0.60 -5.96 0.69
C THR A 52 1.86 -6.22 1.52
N GLY A 53 2.98 -5.54 1.22
CA GLY A 53 4.28 -5.81 1.82
C GLY A 53 4.91 -7.12 1.34
N MET A 54 4.39 -7.74 0.28
CA MET A 54 4.79 -9.08 -0.19
C MET A 54 4.98 -9.11 -1.71
N SER A 55 6.10 -9.66 -2.16
CA SER A 55 6.44 -9.78 -3.58
C SER A 55 5.59 -10.83 -4.31
N LEU A 56 5.43 -10.66 -5.63
CA LEU A 56 4.79 -11.67 -6.49
C LEU A 56 5.45 -13.05 -6.34
N GLN A 57 6.77 -13.07 -6.20
CA GLN A 57 7.54 -14.30 -6.08
C GLN A 57 7.29 -15.00 -4.73
N GLU A 58 7.22 -14.24 -3.64
CA GLU A 58 6.78 -14.78 -2.34
C GLU A 58 5.34 -15.30 -2.41
N ALA A 59 4.45 -14.60 -3.12
CA ALA A 59 3.07 -15.04 -3.30
C ALA A 59 2.98 -16.38 -4.06
N GLN A 60 3.76 -16.55 -5.13
CA GLN A 60 3.86 -17.81 -5.86
C GLN A 60 4.40 -18.95 -5.00
N GLN A 61 5.42 -18.67 -4.18
CA GLN A 61 5.99 -19.66 -3.26
C GLN A 61 5.00 -20.09 -2.18
N ILE A 62 4.23 -19.15 -1.61
CA ILE A 62 3.22 -19.44 -0.58
C ILE A 62 2.06 -20.25 -1.16
N LEU A 63 1.60 -19.95 -2.39
CA LEU A 63 0.57 -20.77 -3.07
C LEU A 63 1.12 -22.04 -3.70
N ASN A 64 2.44 -22.22 -3.72
CA ASN A 64 3.13 -23.32 -4.39
C ASN A 64 2.69 -23.48 -5.86
N ILE A 65 2.74 -22.38 -6.61
CA ILE A 65 2.40 -22.34 -8.04
C ILE A 65 3.57 -21.80 -8.85
N THR A 66 3.77 -22.34 -10.05
CA THR A 66 4.76 -21.86 -11.03
C THR A 66 4.11 -21.11 -12.19
N THR A 67 2.83 -21.40 -12.46
CA THR A 67 2.02 -20.80 -13.50
C THR A 67 0.96 -19.86 -12.90
N LEU A 68 0.81 -18.69 -13.51
CA LEU A 68 -0.16 -17.65 -13.12
C LEU A 68 -1.55 -17.91 -13.75
N THR A 69 -2.02 -19.16 -13.75
CA THR A 69 -3.35 -19.49 -14.25
C THR A 69 -4.39 -19.28 -13.16
N PRO A 70 -5.54 -18.65 -13.47
CA PRO A 70 -6.56 -18.35 -12.47
C PRO A 70 -7.13 -19.62 -11.82
N GLU A 71 -7.20 -20.74 -12.54
CA GLU A 71 -7.71 -22.01 -11.98
C GLU A 71 -6.79 -22.57 -10.89
N GLU A 72 -5.46 -22.55 -11.10
CA GLU A 72 -4.49 -23.05 -10.12
C GLU A 72 -4.40 -22.16 -8.89
N ILE A 73 -4.44 -20.83 -9.10
CA ILE A 73 -4.48 -19.85 -8.02
C ILE A 73 -5.70 -20.10 -7.13
N GLN A 74 -6.89 -20.23 -7.71
CA GLN A 74 -8.12 -20.43 -6.97
C GLN A 74 -8.10 -21.75 -6.18
N LYS A 75 -7.69 -22.85 -6.83
CA LYS A 75 -7.65 -24.18 -6.22
C LYS A 75 -6.70 -24.24 -5.01
N ASN A 76 -5.48 -23.71 -5.17
CA ASN A 76 -4.49 -23.74 -4.09
C ASN A 76 -4.84 -22.74 -2.99
N TYR A 77 -5.42 -21.59 -3.33
CA TYR A 77 -5.94 -20.63 -2.36
C TYR A 77 -7.03 -21.26 -1.49
N GLU A 78 -8.06 -21.86 -2.08
CA GLU A 78 -9.17 -22.48 -1.33
C GLU A 78 -8.67 -23.59 -0.40
N HIS A 79 -7.76 -24.42 -0.89
CA HIS A 79 -7.13 -25.46 -0.08
C HIS A 79 -6.39 -24.86 1.13
N LEU A 80 -5.46 -23.93 0.89
CA LEU A 80 -4.64 -23.31 1.93
C LEU A 80 -5.48 -22.48 2.91
N PHE A 81 -6.55 -21.85 2.45
CA PHE A 81 -7.43 -21.07 3.29
C PHE A 81 -8.25 -21.98 4.21
N LYS A 82 -8.78 -23.09 3.70
CA LYS A 82 -9.58 -24.06 4.46
C LYS A 82 -8.76 -24.78 5.53
N VAL A 83 -7.54 -25.20 5.22
CA VAL A 83 -6.69 -25.92 6.19
C VAL A 83 -6.14 -25.02 7.30
N ASN A 84 -6.06 -23.71 7.07
CA ASN A 84 -5.58 -22.73 8.07
C ASN A 84 -6.72 -22.06 8.85
N ASP A 85 -7.97 -22.52 8.69
CA ASP A 85 -9.09 -21.96 9.43
C ASP A 85 -8.92 -22.17 10.94
N LYS A 86 -9.22 -21.14 11.73
CA LYS A 86 -9.13 -21.19 13.20
C LYS A 86 -9.97 -22.32 13.80
N SER A 87 -11.12 -22.61 13.20
CA SER A 87 -12.06 -23.62 13.70
C SER A 87 -11.50 -25.04 13.64
N VAL A 88 -10.54 -25.31 12.74
CA VAL A 88 -9.86 -26.61 12.59
C VAL A 88 -8.50 -26.66 13.27
N GLY A 89 -8.16 -25.67 14.11
CA GLY A 89 -6.86 -25.57 14.78
C GLY A 89 -5.77 -24.87 13.95
N GLY A 90 -6.15 -24.20 12.86
CA GLY A 90 -5.24 -23.38 12.06
C GLY A 90 -4.88 -22.05 12.72
N SER A 91 -3.93 -21.34 12.12
CA SER A 91 -3.48 -20.03 12.60
C SER A 91 -4.15 -18.90 11.83
N PHE A 92 -4.74 -17.95 12.57
CA PHE A 92 -5.26 -16.71 11.99
C PHE A 92 -4.24 -15.99 11.12
N TYR A 93 -2.98 -16.02 11.58
CA TYR A 93 -1.91 -15.29 10.95
C TYR A 93 -1.63 -15.88 9.57
N LEU A 94 -1.60 -17.21 9.47
CA LEU A 94 -1.42 -17.91 8.20
C LEU A 94 -2.63 -17.71 7.28
N GLN A 95 -3.85 -17.81 7.81
CA GLN A 95 -5.07 -17.54 7.04
C GLN A 95 -5.10 -16.09 6.50
N SER A 96 -4.71 -15.11 7.33
CA SER A 96 -4.62 -13.70 6.94
C SER A 96 -3.54 -13.46 5.89
N LYS A 97 -2.42 -14.20 5.96
CA LYS A 97 -1.34 -14.15 4.98
C LYS A 97 -1.80 -14.71 3.63
N VAL A 98 -2.51 -15.85 3.63
CA VAL A 98 -3.13 -16.43 2.42
C VAL A 98 -4.23 -15.53 1.85
N GLY A 99 -5.05 -14.89 2.71
CA GLY A 99 -6.06 -13.91 2.29
C GLY A 99 -5.45 -12.69 1.59
N CYS A 100 -4.32 -12.19 2.09
CA CYS A 100 -3.60 -11.06 1.50
C CYS A 100 -3.03 -11.38 0.10
N LEU A 101 -2.64 -12.64 -0.14
CA LEU A 101 -2.16 -13.09 -1.44
C LEU A 101 -3.19 -12.92 -2.55
N PHE A 102 -4.47 -13.15 -2.27
CA PHE A 102 -5.52 -13.02 -3.28
C PHE A 102 -5.59 -11.60 -3.86
N CYS A 103 -5.32 -10.57 -3.04
CA CYS A 103 -5.23 -9.19 -3.51
C CYS A 103 -4.06 -8.97 -4.47
N ILE A 104 -2.91 -9.63 -4.27
CA ILE A 104 -1.74 -9.50 -5.16
C ILE A 104 -2.08 -10.00 -6.56
N PHE A 105 -2.71 -11.18 -6.67
CA PHE A 105 -3.06 -11.76 -7.96
C PHE A 105 -4.24 -11.04 -8.61
N SER A 106 -5.22 -10.58 -7.84
CA SER A 106 -6.36 -9.81 -8.37
C SER A 106 -5.99 -8.42 -8.90
N ILE A 107 -4.84 -7.85 -8.48
CA ILE A 107 -4.32 -6.59 -9.01
C ILE A 107 -3.47 -6.81 -10.28
N LEU A 108 -2.94 -8.02 -10.47
CA LEU A 108 -1.98 -8.33 -11.53
C LEU A 108 -2.60 -9.00 -12.76
N LEU A 109 -3.71 -9.74 -12.57
CA LEU A 109 -4.48 -10.43 -13.63
C LEU A 109 -5.63 -9.55 -14.12
#